data_AF-A0A2V7NWJ1-F1
#
_entry.id   AF-A0A2V7NWJ1-F1
#
_cell.length_a   1.000
_cell.length_b   1.000
_cell.length_c   1.000
_cell.angle_alpha   90.00
_cell.angle_beta   90.00
_cell.angle_gamma   90.00
#
_symmetry.space_group_name_H-M   'P 1'
#
loop_
_entity.id
_entity.type
_entity.pdbx_description
1 polymer ?
#
loop_
_entity_poly.entity_id
_entity_poly.type
_entity_poly.pdbx_seq_one_letter_code
_entity_poly.pdbx_strand_id
1 'polypeptide(L)' 'MKFLCVECDRQMAFEERRLPGDGTLAAAFRCPQCGRVVALLTNPMETQLVASLGVKIGGTTLPPQPLESIRGTVTT' A
#
# COMPACT_ATOMS: atom_id res chain seq x y z
N MET A 1 -4.88 -4.16 -0.55
CA MET A 1 -4.95 -5.60 -0.22
C MET A 1 -5.30 -5.79 1.25
N LYS A 2 -5.93 -6.91 1.61
CA LYS A 2 -6.29 -7.29 3.00
C LYS A 2 -5.63 -8.63 3.32
N PHE A 3 -5.15 -8.81 4.54
CA PHE A 3 -4.51 -10.04 5.00
C PHE A 3 -5.26 -10.62 6.21
N LEU A 4 -5.34 -11.95 6.29
CA LEU A 4 -5.95 -12.70 7.39
C LEU A 4 -4.85 -13.43 8.16
N CYS A 5 -4.81 -13.28 9.49
CA CYS A 5 -3.99 -14.13 10.34
C CYS A 5 -4.75 -15.45 10.55
N VAL A 6 -4.24 -16.54 9.97
CA VAL A 6 -4.89 -17.87 10.02
C VAL A 6 -5.01 -18.39 11.46
N GLU A 7 -3.98 -18.21 12.28
CA GLU A 7 -3.99 -18.73 13.66
C GLU A 7 -4.93 -17.99 14.60
N CYS A 8 -5.27 -16.74 14.31
CA CYS A 8 -6.20 -15.96 15.14
C CYS A 8 -7.56 -15.73 14.46
N ASP A 9 -7.73 -16.23 13.24
CA ASP A 9 -8.87 -15.97 12.35
C ASP A 9 -9.29 -14.48 12.33
N ARG A 10 -8.31 -13.60 12.11
CA ARG A 10 -8.53 -12.15 12.24
C ARG A 10 -7.85 -11.36 11.14
N GLN A 11 -8.55 -10.34 10.62
CA GLN A 11 -7.95 -9.44 9.65
C GLN A 11 -6.76 -8.70 10.29
N MET A 12 -5.64 -8.67 9.58
CA MET A 12 -4.44 -7.96 9.99
C MET A 12 -4.61 -6.45 9.78
N ALA A 13 -4.02 -5.66 10.67
CA ALA A 13 -3.98 -4.20 10.59
C ALA A 13 -2.78 -3.75 9.75
N PHE A 14 -2.94 -2.67 9.00
CA PHE A 14 -1.83 -2.04 8.29
C PHE A 14 -0.92 -1.32 9.28
N GLU A 15 0.39 -1.52 9.18
CA GLU A 15 1.38 -0.93 10.09
C GLU A 15 2.17 0.18 9.41
N GLU A 16 2.83 -0.11 8.29
CA GLU A 16 3.70 0.86 7.62
C GLU A 16 3.79 0.58 6.12
N ARG A 17 3.96 1.66 5.32
CA ARG A 17 4.35 1.62 3.90
C ARG A 17 5.68 2.33 3.74
N ARG A 18 6.63 1.69 3.09
CA ARG A 18 7.89 2.30 2.66
C ARG A 18 8.01 2.23 1.14
N LEU A 19 8.51 3.31 0.56
CA LEU A 19 8.99 3.34 -0.82
C LEU A 19 10.50 3.50 -0.74
N PRO A 20 11.26 2.40 -0.75
CA PRO A 20 12.70 2.50 -0.92
C PRO A 20 12.97 3.22 -2.25
N GLY A 21 13.99 4.08 -2.30
CA GLY A 21 14.28 4.94 -3.46
C GLY A 21 14.67 4.19 -4.75
N ASP A 22 14.61 2.87 -4.75
CA ASP A 22 14.83 1.97 -5.87
C ASP A 22 13.54 1.65 -6.66
N GLY A 23 12.41 2.26 -6.28
CA GLY A 23 11.11 2.08 -6.95
C GLY A 23 10.33 0.85 -6.48
N THR A 24 10.84 0.09 -5.51
CA THR A 24 10.07 -0.97 -4.85
C THR A 24 9.01 -0.37 -3.91
N LEU A 25 8.00 -1.16 -3.58
CA LEU A 25 7.02 -0.81 -2.55
C LEU A 25 7.01 -1.89 -1.50
N ALA A 26 7.30 -1.49 -0.26
CA ALA A 26 7.17 -2.34 0.91
C ALA A 26 5.93 -1.93 1.71
N ALA A 27 5.09 -2.90 2.10
CA ALA A 27 3.96 -2.68 2.99
C ALA A 27 3.92 -3.77 4.07
N ALA A 28 3.80 -3.38 5.33
CA ALA A 28 3.73 -4.29 6.46
C ALA A 28 2.32 -4.33 7.06
N PHE A 29 1.90 -5.52 7.49
CA PHE A 29 0.64 -5.78 8.17
C PHE A 29 0.91 -6.59 9.43
N ARG A 30 0.23 -6.24 10.53
CA ARG A 30 0.37 -6.88 11.83
C ARG A 30 -0.94 -7.47 12.32
N CYS A 31 -0.90 -8.67 12.87
CA CYS A 31 -2.04 -9.23 13.59
C CYS A 31 -2.18 -8.52 14.95
N PRO A 32 -3.33 -7.90 15.26
CA PRO A 32 -3.49 -7.17 16.52
C PRO A 32 -3.57 -8.08 17.76
N GLN A 33 -3.69 -9.39 17.57
CA GLN A 33 -3.84 -10.36 18.67
C GLN A 33 -2.53 -11.06 19.02
N CYS A 34 -1.85 -11.66 18.04
CA CYS A 34 -0.60 -12.42 18.29
C CYS A 34 0.67 -11.67 17.86
N GLY A 35 0.55 -10.48 17.27
CA GLY A 35 1.70 -9.67 16.88
C GLY A 35 2.47 -10.12 15.64
N ARG A 36 2.06 -11.21 14.97
CA ARG A 36 2.68 -11.66 13.71
C ARG A 36 2.65 -10.57 12.65
N VAL A 37 3.76 -10.44 11.91
CA VAL A 37 3.93 -9.46 10.84
C VAL A 37 4.10 -10.16 9.50
N VAL A 38 3.41 -9.66 8.48
CA VAL A 38 3.57 -10.05 7.07
C VAL A 38 3.94 -8.80 6.28
N ALA A 39 4.97 -8.90 5.45
CA ALA A 39 5.40 -7.83 4.56
C ALA A 39 5.18 -8.23 3.10
N LEU A 40 4.62 -7.29 2.33
CA LEU A 40 4.59 -7.34 0.88
C LEU A 40 5.74 -6.47 0.36
N LEU A 41 6.54 -7.01 -0.55
CA LEU A 41 7.54 -6.26 -1.30
C LEU A 41 7.22 -6.44 -2.78
N THR A 42 6.88 -5.35 -3.47
CA THR A 42 6.64 -5.40 -4.92
C THR A 42 7.90 -5.02 -5.67
N ASN A 43 8.10 -5.68 -6.82
CA ASN A 43 9.17 -5.34 -7.73
C ASN A 43 8.92 -3.97 -8.36
N PRO A 44 9.96 -3.22 -8.77
CA PRO A 44 9.82 -1.85 -9.26
C PRO A 44 8.85 -1.69 -10.44
N MET A 45 8.81 -2.68 -11.35
CA MET A 45 7.89 -2.69 -12.48
C MET A 45 6.42 -2.90 -12.07
N GLU A 46 6.16 -3.70 -11.02
CA GLU A 46 4.80 -3.89 -10.48
C GLU A 46 4.35 -2.69 -9.65
N THR A 47 5.28 -2.00 -8.96
CA THR A 47 4.98 -0.78 -8.19
C THR A 47 4.37 0.31 -9.07
N GLN A 48 4.92 0.51 -10.27
CA GLN A 48 4.40 1.47 -11.24
C GLN A 48 2.97 1.14 -11.67
N LEU A 49 2.66 -0.14 -11.87
CA LEU A 49 1.31 -0.58 -12.23
C LEU A 49 0.31 -0.40 -11.07
N VAL A 50 0.69 -0.76 -9.83
CA VAL A 50 -0.15 -0.60 -8.64
C VAL A 50 -0.40 0.87 -8.31
N ALA A 51 0.62 1.73 -8.48
CA ALA A 51 0.50 3.18 -8.34
C ALA A 51 -0.44 3.79 -9.40
N SER A 52 -0.31 3.36 -10.66
CA SER A 52 -1.13 3.83 -11.79
C SER A 52 -2.59 3.40 -11.67
N LEU A 53 -2.86 2.23 -11.09
CA LEU A 53 -4.21 1.70 -10.89
C LEU A 53 -4.93 2.30 -9.66
N GLY A 54 -4.30 3.22 -8.92
CA GLY A 54 -4.90 3.87 -7.75
C GLY A 54 -5.27 2.89 -6.62
N VAL A 55 -4.68 1.69 -6.62
CA VAL A 55 -5.01 0.63 -5.66
C VAL A 55 -4.47 0.99 -4.30
N LYS A 56 -5.39 1.36 -3.40
CA LYS A 56 -5.08 1.80 -2.04
C LYS A 56 -4.69 0.61 -1.17
N ILE A 57 -3.47 0.62 -0.66
CA ILE A 57 -2.97 -0.35 0.32
C ILE A 57 -3.21 0.26 1.70
N GLY A 58 -3.97 -0.44 2.55
CA GLY A 58 -4.21 -0.04 3.94
C GLY A 58 -5.62 0.51 4.26
N GLY A 59 -6.35 1.10 3.30
CA GLY A 59 -7.70 1.66 3.51
C GLY A 59 -7.70 2.82 4.54
N THR A 60 -7.77 4.07 4.12
CA THR A 60 -9.02 4.76 3.81
C THR A 60 -8.90 5.61 2.55
N THR A 61 -10.01 5.73 1.83
CA THR A 61 -10.13 6.55 0.64
C THR A 61 -10.19 8.04 1.01
N LEU A 62 -9.13 8.81 0.71
CA LEU A 62 -9.35 10.21 0.37
C LEU A 62 -10.07 10.25 -0.99
N PRO A 63 -11.18 10.99 -1.14
CA PRO A 63 -11.81 11.18 -2.45
C PRO A 63 -10.79 11.83 -3.39
N PRO A 64 -10.71 11.39 -4.66
CA PRO A 64 -9.81 12.01 -5.63
C PRO A 64 -10.13 13.51 -5.70
N GLN A 65 -9.11 14.36 -5.54
CA GLN A 65 -9.34 15.80 -5.70
C GLN A 65 -9.46 16.10 -7.20
N PRO A 66 -10.36 17.01 -7.60
CA PRO A 66 -10.46 17.42 -8.99
C PRO A 66 -9.09 17.89 -9.51
N LEU A 67 -8.73 17.44 -10.72
CA LEU A 67 -7.55 17.88 -11.50
C LEU A 67 -6.19 17.43 -10.95
N GLU A 68 -6.14 16.41 -10.10
CA GLU A 68 -4.89 15.86 -9.53
C GLU A 68 -3.91 15.40 -10.62
N SER A 69 -4.41 14.79 -11.71
CA SER A 69 -3.61 14.38 -12.88
C SER A 69 -3.02 15.55 -13.67
N ILE A 70 -3.58 16.75 -13.56
CA ILE A 70 -3.16 17.94 -14.34
C ILE A 70 -2.03 18.69 -13.63
N ARG A 71 -1.88 18.55 -12.31
CA ARG A 71 -0.81 19.21 -11.56
C ARG A 71 0.59 18.69 -11.92
N GLY A 72 0.71 17.40 -12.27
CA GLY A 72 1.98 16.82 -12.71
C GLY A 72 2.50 17.41 -14.02
N THR A 73 1.60 17.87 -14.90
CA THR A 73 1.93 18.40 -16.23
C THR A 73 2.31 19.88 -16.25
N VAL A 74 2.27 20.61 -15.12
CA VAL A 74 2.52 22.07 -15.07
C VAL A 74 3.91 22.43 -14.50
N THR A 75 4.77 21.45 -14.20
CA THR A 75 6.12 21.68 -13.67
C THR A 75 7.25 21.55 -14.70
N THR A 76 6.96 21.68 -15.99
CA THR A 76 7.98 21.80 -17.06
C THR A 76 7.95 23.18 -17.69
#